data_AF-A0A2E3JR89-F1
#
_entry.id   AF-A0A2E3JR89-F1
#
_cell.length_a   1.000
_cell.length_b   1.000
_cell.length_c   1.000
_cell.angle_alpha   90.00
_cell.angle_beta   90.00
_cell.angle_gamma   90.00
#
_symmetry.space_group_name_H-M   'P 1'
#
loop_
_entity.id
_entity.type
_entity.pdbx_description
1 polymer ?
#
loop_
_entity_poly.entity_id
_entity_poly.type
_entity_poly.pdbx_seq_one_letter_code
_entity_poly.pdbx_strand_id
1 'polypeptide(L)'
;MAYRLTYTSTRPDTSEDWYFFKEGADAGFETNSTHFRNWLDARSDVTVTLTVAEDNLSFKWELDFADEDAYDAYVVERDALFTAAPYNGTAHLSETAYTDYLTANSMTAETTVGEV
;
A
#
# COMPACT_ATOMS: atom_id res chain seq x y z
N MET A 1 6.03 16.10 -16.46
CA MET A 1 7.19 15.43 -15.83
C MET A 1 6.64 14.22 -15.13
N ALA A 2 7.35 13.09 -15.11
CA ALA A 2 6.83 11.89 -14.44
C ALA A 2 6.65 12.15 -12.94
N TYR A 3 5.66 11.49 -12.35
CA TYR A 3 5.31 11.64 -10.95
C TYR A 3 5.28 10.27 -10.29
N ARG A 4 5.68 10.18 -9.01
CA ARG A 4 5.76 8.91 -8.30
C ARG A 4 5.17 9.01 -6.91
N LEU A 5 4.35 8.01 -6.58
CA LEU A 5 4.00 7.66 -5.21
C LEU A 5 4.89 6.49 -4.78
N THR A 6 5.51 6.62 -3.62
CA THR A 6 6.34 5.58 -3.02
C THR A 6 5.79 5.24 -1.65
N TYR A 7 5.48 3.97 -1.43
CA TYR A 7 5.14 3.44 -0.12
C TYR A 7 6.27 2.53 0.35
N THR A 8 6.82 2.79 1.53
CA THR A 8 7.90 1.99 2.14
C THR A 8 7.44 1.47 3.49
N SER A 9 7.65 0.18 3.76
CA SER A 9 7.46 -0.37 5.10
C SER A 9 8.70 -1.13 5.53
N THR A 10 9.04 -0.96 6.81
CA THR A 10 10.26 -1.48 7.42
C THR A 10 9.92 -2.18 8.73
N ARG A 11 10.46 -3.39 8.93
CA ARG A 11 10.39 -4.13 10.19
C ARG A 11 11.76 -4.15 10.88
N PRO A 12 11.81 -4.17 12.23
CA PRO A 12 13.07 -4.12 12.97
C PRO A 12 13.88 -5.43 12.84
N ASP A 13 13.19 -6.56 12.65
CA ASP A 13 13.75 -7.88 12.43
C ASP A 13 12.73 -8.79 11.72
N THR A 14 13.07 -10.05 11.50
CA THR A 14 12.21 -11.05 10.84
C THR A 14 11.48 -11.96 11.82
N SER A 15 11.36 -11.60 13.10
CA SER A 15 10.63 -12.39 14.10
C SER A 15 9.12 -12.40 13.84
N GLU A 16 8.64 -11.31 13.25
CA GLU A 16 7.25 -11.10 12.87
C GLU A 16 7.11 -11.06 11.34
N ASP A 17 6.08 -11.74 10.84
CA ASP A 17 5.73 -11.71 9.43
C ASP A 17 5.19 -10.34 9.03
N TRP A 18 5.23 -10.04 7.74
CA TRP A 18 4.51 -8.88 7.24
C TRP A 18 3.01 -9.06 7.50
N TYR A 19 2.32 -7.99 7.90
CA TYR A 19 0.91 -8.08 8.30
C TYR A 19 0.01 -8.75 7.25
N PHE A 20 0.29 -8.53 5.98
CA PHE A 20 -0.43 -9.09 4.84
C PHE A 20 -0.08 -10.56 4.51
N PHE A 21 0.90 -11.14 5.21
CA PHE A 21 1.34 -12.52 5.02
C PHE A 21 1.29 -13.37 6.30
N LYS A 22 0.97 -12.78 7.45
CA LYS A 22 0.97 -13.49 8.73
C LYS A 22 -0.22 -14.46 8.82
N GLU A 23 -0.01 -15.58 9.50
CA GLU A 23 -1.09 -16.50 9.86
C GLU A 23 -2.04 -15.83 10.85
N GLY A 24 -3.33 -15.71 10.50
CA GLY A 24 -4.33 -15.01 11.33
C GLY A 24 -4.35 -13.49 11.14
N ALA A 25 -3.87 -12.99 10.00
CA ALA A 25 -4.26 -11.64 9.55
C ALA A 25 -5.79 -11.50 9.52
N ASP A 26 -6.26 -10.26 9.69
CA ASP A 26 -7.70 -10.00 9.63
C ASP A 26 -8.22 -10.34 8.23
N ALA A 27 -9.23 -11.22 8.15
CA ALA A 27 -9.77 -11.68 6.87
C ALA A 27 -10.38 -10.53 6.04
N GLY A 28 -10.84 -9.45 6.69
CA GLY A 28 -11.24 -8.22 6.06
C GLY A 28 -10.05 -7.52 5.39
N PHE A 29 -8.93 -7.38 6.10
CA PHE A 29 -7.71 -6.78 5.55
C PHE A 29 -7.13 -7.56 4.37
N GLU A 30 -7.07 -8.90 4.44
CA GLU A 30 -6.61 -9.73 3.30
C GLU A 30 -7.51 -9.57 2.08
N THR A 31 -8.83 -9.54 2.30
CA THR A 31 -9.83 -9.32 1.26
C THR A 31 -9.66 -7.93 0.64
N ASN A 32 -9.49 -6.89 1.46
CA ASN A 32 -9.29 -5.52 1.00
C ASN A 32 -7.96 -5.35 0.25
N SER A 33 -6.88 -5.95 0.73
CA SER A 33 -5.57 -5.93 0.09
C SER A 33 -5.60 -6.62 -1.27
N THR A 34 -6.27 -7.77 -1.37
CA THR A 34 -6.48 -8.49 -2.63
C THR A 34 -7.29 -7.67 -3.61
N HIS A 35 -8.37 -7.05 -3.14
CA HIS A 35 -9.21 -6.22 -3.97
C HIS A 35 -8.49 -4.96 -4.47
N PHE A 36 -7.73 -4.28 -3.61
CA PHE A 36 -6.92 -3.13 -3.99
C PHE A 36 -5.85 -3.51 -5.01
N ARG A 37 -5.15 -4.64 -4.80
CA ARG A 37 -4.20 -5.19 -5.76
C ARG A 37 -4.86 -5.48 -7.10
N ASN A 38 -6.01 -6.13 -7.12
CA ASN A 38 -6.74 -6.43 -8.36
C ASN A 38 -7.18 -5.16 -9.10
N TRP A 39 -7.64 -4.14 -8.39
CA TRP A 39 -7.98 -2.84 -8.98
C TRP A 39 -6.75 -2.18 -9.59
N LEU A 40 -5.61 -2.20 -8.89
CA LEU A 40 -4.36 -1.62 -9.35
C LEU A 40 -3.79 -2.39 -10.56
N ASP A 41 -3.82 -3.73 -10.54
CA ASP A 41 -3.33 -4.58 -11.64
C ASP A 41 -4.20 -4.47 -12.90
N ALA A 42 -5.46 -4.04 -12.77
CA ALA A 42 -6.35 -3.77 -13.91
C ALA A 42 -6.07 -2.42 -14.59
N ARG A 43 -5.25 -1.56 -13.99
CA ARG A 43 -4.88 -0.26 -14.54
C ARG A 43 -3.79 -0.39 -15.59
N SER A 44 -3.86 0.48 -16.60
CA SER A 44 -2.84 0.58 -17.66
C SER A 44 -2.13 1.93 -17.67
N ASP A 45 -2.61 2.86 -16.84
CA ASP A 45 -2.18 4.23 -16.66
C ASP A 45 -1.18 4.41 -15.50
N VAL A 46 -0.90 3.34 -14.76
CA VAL A 46 0.03 3.32 -13.62
C VAL A 46 0.99 2.15 -13.78
N THR A 47 2.29 2.40 -13.59
CA THR A 47 3.28 1.32 -13.47
C THR A 47 3.57 1.03 -12.01
N VAL A 48 3.46 -0.22 -11.58
CA VAL A 48 3.66 -0.63 -10.19
C VAL A 48 4.92 -1.47 -10.08
N THR A 49 5.84 -1.06 -9.21
CA THR A 49 7.07 -1.79 -8.90
C THR A 49 7.10 -2.16 -7.43
N LEU A 50 7.25 -3.46 -7.13
CA LEU A 50 7.53 -3.94 -5.77
C LEU A 50 9.00 -4.32 -5.67
N THR A 51 9.72 -3.65 -4.78
CA THR A 51 11.10 -3.97 -4.42
C THR A 51 11.16 -4.44 -2.98
N VAL A 52 11.75 -5.61 -2.73
CA VAL A 52 12.04 -6.09 -1.36
C VAL A 52 13.55 -5.99 -1.17
N ALA A 53 13.99 -5.40 -0.06
CA ALA A 53 15.40 -5.29 0.27
C ALA A 53 16.02 -6.68 0.50
N GLU A 54 17.33 -6.82 0.23
CA GLU A 54 18.04 -8.10 0.35
C GLU A 54 18.01 -8.69 1.76
N ASP A 55 17.98 -7.82 2.77
CA ASP A 55 17.87 -8.19 4.18
C ASP A 55 16.45 -8.64 4.58
N ASN A 56 15.48 -8.50 3.68
CA ASN A 56 14.06 -8.75 3.89
C ASN A 56 13.48 -7.93 5.06
N LEU A 57 14.10 -6.80 5.41
CA LEU A 57 13.63 -5.91 6.49
C LEU A 57 12.80 -4.75 5.96
N SER A 58 12.89 -4.44 4.67
CA SER A 58 12.06 -3.42 4.05
C SER A 58 11.51 -3.86 2.70
N PHE A 59 10.35 -3.34 2.36
CA PHE A 59 9.84 -3.38 1.01
C PHE A 59 9.31 -2.01 0.59
N LYS A 60 9.26 -1.80 -0.72
CA LYS A 60 8.86 -0.57 -1.37
C LYS A 60 7.88 -0.86 -2.50
N TRP A 61 6.75 -0.17 -2.50
CA TRP A 61 5.84 -0.09 -3.63
C TRP A 61 5.99 1.28 -4.28
N GLU A 62 6.37 1.30 -5.55
CA GLU A 62 6.46 2.51 -6.35
C GLU A 62 5.37 2.47 -7.42
N LEU A 63 4.58 3.54 -7.49
CA LEU A 63 3.56 3.77 -8.49
C LEU A 63 4.03 4.97 -9.32
N ASP A 64 4.35 4.70 -10.59
CA ASP A 64 4.79 5.72 -11.56
C ASP A 64 3.61 6.17 -12.42
N PHE A 65 3.50 7.49 -12.57
CA PHE A 65 2.50 8.20 -13.34
C PHE A 65 3.18 9.04 -14.42
N ALA A 66 2.48 9.26 -15.54
CA ALA A 66 2.99 10.07 -16.64
C ALA A 66 3.25 11.54 -16.22
N ASP A 67 2.39 12.06 -15.34
CA ASP A 67 2.42 13.41 -14.78
C ASP A 67 1.58 13.53 -13.50
N GLU A 68 1.59 14.73 -12.92
CA GLU A 68 0.82 15.08 -11.70
C GLU A 68 -0.69 14.97 -11.94
N ASP A 69 -1.19 15.33 -13.12
CA ASP A 69 -2.62 15.20 -13.47
C ASP A 69 -3.07 13.72 -13.46
N ALA A 70 -2.24 12.81 -13.98
CA ALA A 70 -2.49 11.38 -13.91
C ALA A 70 -2.46 10.84 -12.47
N TYR A 71 -1.57 11.36 -11.63
CA TYR A 71 -1.54 11.04 -10.20
C TYR A 71 -2.80 11.54 -9.49
N ASP A 72 -3.24 12.77 -9.74
CA ASP A 72 -4.44 13.34 -9.13
C ASP A 72 -5.70 12.57 -9.53
N ALA A 73 -5.83 12.20 -10.81
CA ALA A 73 -6.90 11.34 -11.30
C ALA A 73 -6.91 9.98 -10.60
N TYR A 74 -5.73 9.36 -10.45
CA TYR A 74 -5.58 8.12 -9.70
C TYR A 74 -6.00 8.25 -8.24
N VAL A 75 -5.62 9.35 -7.56
CA VAL A 75 -5.98 9.60 -6.16
C VAL A 75 -7.49 9.73 -5.99
N VAL A 76 -8.17 10.46 -6.89
CA VAL A 76 -9.63 10.59 -6.86
C VAL A 76 -10.31 9.22 -6.98
N GLU A 77 -9.87 8.40 -7.92
CA GLU A 77 -10.43 7.06 -8.12
C GLU A 77 -10.11 6.11 -6.95
N ARG A 78 -8.91 6.20 -6.38
CA ARG A 78 -8.50 5.45 -5.19
C ARG A 78 -9.37 5.80 -3.98
N ASP A 79 -9.60 7.09 -3.75
CA ASP A 79 -10.38 7.54 -2.60
C ASP A 79 -11.88 7.21 -2.80
N ALA A 80 -12.37 7.26 -4.04
CA ALA A 80 -13.70 6.73 -4.39
C ALA A 80 -13.80 5.22 -4.13
N LEU A 81 -12.74 4.45 -4.44
CA LEU A 81 -12.68 3.03 -4.12
C LEU A 81 -12.80 2.80 -2.61
N PHE A 82 -12.03 3.51 -1.78
CA PHE A 82 -12.05 3.39 -0.31
C PHE A 82 -13.35 3.86 0.37
N THR A 83 -14.29 4.42 -0.38
CA THR A 83 -15.60 4.83 0.12
C THR A 83 -16.74 3.96 -0.44
N ALA A 84 -16.49 3.16 -1.47
CA ALA A 84 -17.45 2.23 -2.04
C ALA A 84 -17.50 0.90 -1.26
N ALA A 85 -18.64 0.20 -1.23
CA ALA A 85 -18.68 -1.17 -0.69
C ALA A 85 -17.93 -2.14 -1.62
N PRO A 86 -17.21 -3.16 -1.12
CA PRO A 86 -17.01 -3.55 0.28
C PRO A 86 -15.95 -2.76 1.06
N TYR A 87 -15.26 -1.81 0.42
CA TYR A 87 -14.13 -1.02 0.94
C TYR A 87 -14.50 0.09 1.95
N ASN A 88 -15.71 0.10 2.50
CA ASN A 88 -16.13 1.18 3.38
C ASN A 88 -15.34 1.15 4.70
N GLY A 89 -14.48 2.15 4.91
CA GLY A 89 -13.57 2.24 6.06
C GLY A 89 -12.13 1.79 5.78
N THR A 90 -11.77 1.49 4.52
CA THR A 90 -10.54 0.78 4.16
C THR A 90 -9.46 1.68 3.56
N ALA A 91 -9.21 2.86 4.14
CA ALA A 91 -7.90 3.47 3.91
C ALA A 91 -6.87 2.50 4.50
N HIS A 92 -6.28 1.65 3.65
CA HIS A 92 -5.51 0.46 4.02
C HIS A 92 -4.36 0.75 5.00
N LEU A 93 -3.78 1.95 4.96
CA LEU A 93 -2.76 2.40 5.91
C LEU A 93 -3.32 2.91 7.24
N SER A 94 -4.61 3.22 7.30
CA SER A 94 -5.31 3.70 8.50
C SER A 94 -6.31 2.71 9.07
N GLU A 95 -6.38 1.47 8.55
CA GLU A 95 -7.12 0.41 9.22
C GLU A 95 -6.49 0.17 10.60
N THR A 96 -7.30 0.32 11.67
CA THR A 96 -6.82 0.23 13.05
C THR A 96 -6.03 -1.04 13.31
N ALA A 97 -6.47 -2.17 12.74
CA ALA A 97 -5.79 -3.45 12.90
C ALA A 97 -4.39 -3.47 12.26
N TYR A 98 -4.19 -2.76 11.15
CA TYR A 98 -2.89 -2.62 10.50
C TYR A 98 -1.98 -1.66 11.29
N THR A 99 -2.49 -0.48 11.67
CA THR A 99 -1.71 0.51 12.45
C THR A 99 -1.31 -0.02 13.84
N ASP A 100 -2.22 -0.75 14.49
CA ASP A 100 -1.96 -1.39 15.78
C ASP A 100 -0.89 -2.48 15.64
N TYR A 101 -0.92 -3.23 14.54
CA TYR A 101 0.10 -4.23 14.27
C TYR A 101 1.48 -3.62 14.03
N LEU A 102 1.57 -2.56 13.23
CA LEU A 102 2.84 -1.86 13.01
C LEU A 102 3.40 -1.35 14.36
N THR A 103 2.54 -0.74 15.17
CA THR A 103 2.91 -0.19 16.47
C THR A 103 3.36 -1.29 17.44
N ALA A 104 2.61 -2.39 17.54
CA ALA A 104 2.92 -3.51 18.44
C ALA A 104 4.27 -4.17 18.11
N ASN A 105 4.66 -4.18 16.82
CA ASN A 105 5.87 -4.83 16.34
C ASN A 105 6.99 -3.85 15.99
N SER A 106 6.86 -2.57 16.38
CA SER A 106 7.84 -1.51 16.07
C SER A 106 8.19 -1.40 14.58
N MET A 107 7.25 -1.75 13.70
CA MET A 107 7.38 -1.58 12.26
C MET A 107 7.01 -0.15 11.88
N THR A 108 7.64 0.38 10.84
CA THR A 108 7.35 1.70 10.29
C THR A 108 6.79 1.57 8.88
N ALA A 109 5.98 2.55 8.51
CA ALA A 109 5.49 2.70 7.15
C ALA A 109 5.43 4.19 6.80
N GLU A 110 5.83 4.54 5.58
CA GLU A 110 5.84 5.92 5.08
C GLU A 110 5.38 5.95 3.64
N THR A 111 4.65 7.01 3.28
CA THR A 111 4.31 7.32 1.88
C THR A 111 4.95 8.64 1.49
N THR A 112 5.71 8.66 0.41
CA THR A 112 6.28 9.88 -0.20
C THR A 112 5.74 10.05 -1.61
N VAL A 113 5.61 11.30 -2.05
CA VAL A 113 5.03 11.65 -3.35
C VAL A 113 5.84 12.80 -3.96
N GLY A 114 6.15 12.73 -5.25
CA GLY A 114 6.85 13.82 -5.94
C GLY A 114 7.25 13.53 -7.39
N GLU A 115 7.84 14.52 -8.03
CA GLU A 115 8.41 14.43 -9.38
C GLU A 115 9.61 13.46 -9.43
N VAL A 116 9.78 12.78 -10.58
CA VAL A 116 10.86 11.81 -10.85
C VAL A 116 11.91 12.38 -11.81
#